data_AF-A0A7Y5RXG3-F1
#
_entry.id   AF-A0A7Y5RXG3-F1
#
_cell.length_a   1.000
_cell.length_b   1.000
_cell.length_c   1.000
_cell.angle_alpha   90.00
_cell.angle_beta   90.00
_cell.angle_gamma   90.00
#
_symmetry.space_group_name_H-M   'P 1'
#
loop_
_entity.id
_entity.type
_entity.pdbx_description
1 polymer ?
#
loop_
_entity_poly.entity_id
_entity_poly.type
_entity_poly.pdbx_seq_one_letter_code
_entity_poly.pdbx_strand_id
1 'polypeptide(L)'
;MLTANQTGSLGYLDADRTYAYDTLDRLLTARPTDTQNWTAAAVKTSWYQYDDLGNRISAVDRDKSAVGYAHDLQNRMTTHAGQTQNYDLAGRLTLTYSPSANASYQYEYDHLDRLTAVYDATGVTRKAAFTYDALGRRVEHVNDVLGRTTDYYFDGGLLPSP
;
A
#
# COMPACT_ATOMS: atom_id res chain seq x y z
N MET A 1 16.28 -11.35 28.23
CA MET A 1 16.14 -10.01 27.62
C MET A 1 17.18 -9.93 26.51
N LEU A 2 16.79 -10.20 25.27
CA LEU A 2 17.74 -10.30 24.14
C LEU A 2 18.15 -8.89 23.68
N THR A 3 19.45 -8.65 23.80
CA THR A 3 20.21 -7.52 23.29
C THR A 3 20.57 -7.70 21.82
N ALA A 4 20.90 -6.56 21.19
CA ALA A 4 21.57 -6.36 19.91
C ALA A 4 20.65 -6.14 18.71
N ASN A 5 20.65 -4.89 18.24
CA ASN A 5 20.98 -4.55 16.86
C ASN A 5 21.62 -3.15 16.88
N GLN A 6 22.91 -3.09 17.22
CA GLN A 6 23.75 -1.94 16.88
C GLN A 6 24.20 -2.13 15.43
N THR A 7 23.40 -1.65 14.49
CA THR A 7 23.81 -1.48 13.09
C THR A 7 24.69 -0.24 12.98
N GLY A 8 25.85 -0.38 12.34
CA GLY A 8 26.76 0.72 12.07
C GLY A 8 26.06 1.83 11.30
N SER A 9 25.97 3.02 11.90
CA SER A 9 25.30 4.18 11.34
C SER A 9 26.32 5.02 10.56
N LEU A 10 26.35 4.90 9.23
CA LEU A 10 27.04 5.88 8.39
C LEU A 10 26.20 7.16 8.30
N GLY A 11 26.77 8.28 8.74
CA GLY A 11 26.13 9.59 8.69
C GLY A 11 26.45 10.32 7.39
N TYR A 12 25.44 10.80 6.67
CA TYR A 12 25.60 11.66 5.50
C TYR A 12 24.92 13.01 5.72
N LEU A 13 25.53 14.08 5.20
CA LEU A 13 25.05 15.46 5.32
C LEU A 13 24.69 15.99 3.93
N ASP A 14 23.50 16.55 3.81
CA ASP A 14 23.15 17.54 2.78
C ASP A 14 22.90 18.88 3.51
N ALA A 15 22.91 20.02 2.80
CA ALA A 15 22.92 21.36 3.39
C ALA A 15 21.86 21.58 4.49
N ASP A 16 20.73 20.86 4.42
CA ASP A 16 19.60 20.99 5.34
C ASP A 16 19.28 19.72 6.15
N ARG A 17 19.99 18.60 5.95
CA ARG A 17 19.66 17.31 6.61
C ARG A 17 20.87 16.43 6.89
N THR A 18 20.79 15.75 8.04
CA THR A 18 21.58 14.57 8.39
C THR A 18 20.78 13.29 8.17
N TYR A 19 21.43 12.30 7.58
CA TYR A 19 20.87 10.99 7.31
C TYR A 19 21.70 9.92 8.01
N ALA A 20 21.04 8.92 8.59
CA ALA A 20 21.68 7.71 9.10
C ALA A 20 21.20 6.51 8.31
N TYR A 21 22.10 5.59 7.99
CA TYR A 21 21.80 4.37 7.24
C TYR A 21 22.26 3.14 8.02
N ASP A 22 21.70 1.98 7.70
CA ASP A 22 22.26 0.71 8.12
C ASP A 22 23.40 0.23 7.19
N THR A 23 23.94 -0.95 7.46
CA THR A 23 25.05 -1.53 6.71
C THR A 23 24.70 -1.96 5.28
N LEU A 24 23.42 -1.91 4.91
CA LEU A 24 22.92 -2.18 3.55
C LEU A 24 22.52 -0.87 2.84
N ASP A 25 22.98 0.28 3.35
CA ASP A 25 22.67 1.62 2.86
C ASP A 25 21.16 1.94 2.84
N ARG A 26 20.38 1.33 3.75
CA ARG A 26 18.95 1.64 3.92
C ARG A 26 18.79 2.75 4.96
N LEU A 27 17.96 3.75 4.66
CA LEU A 27 17.78 4.95 5.48
C LEU A 27 17.11 4.63 6.83
N LEU A 28 17.81 4.78 7.94
CA LEU A 28 17.27 4.63 9.29
C LEU A 28 16.65 5.92 9.84
N THR A 29 17.32 7.06 9.62
CA THR A 29 16.82 8.36 10.11
C THR A 29 17.11 9.48 9.13
N ALA A 30 16.17 10.41 9.00
CA ALA A 30 16.37 11.69 8.33
C ALA A 30 16.03 12.81 9.32
N ARG A 31 17.05 13.59 9.69
CA ARG A 31 16.96 14.66 10.68
C ARG A 31 17.39 15.99 10.06
N PRO A 32 16.56 17.04 10.11
CA PRO A 32 16.98 18.38 9.70
C PRO A 32 18.24 18.83 10.46
N THR A 33 19.22 19.38 9.74
CA THR A 33 20.34 20.11 10.34
C THR A 33 19.92 21.54 10.49
N ASP A 34 19.30 21.83 11.62
CA ASP A 34 18.86 23.18 11.97
C ASP A 34 20.02 24.20 11.81
N THR A 35 19.86 25.12 10.85
CA THR A 35 20.73 26.29 10.67
C THR A 35 20.02 27.61 11.01
N GLN A 36 18.80 27.57 11.57
CA GLN A 36 17.99 28.77 11.84
C GLN A 36 17.27 28.74 13.20
N ASN A 37 17.98 28.48 14.31
CA ASN A 37 17.47 28.71 15.68
C ASN A 37 16.10 28.06 15.99
N TRP A 38 15.88 26.82 15.56
CA TRP A 38 14.69 26.07 15.94
C TRP A 38 14.88 25.55 17.37
N THR A 39 13.83 25.58 18.20
CA THR A 39 13.90 24.92 19.51
C THR A 39 14.05 23.41 19.31
N ALA A 40 14.65 22.69 20.27
CA ALA A 40 14.82 21.23 20.17
C ALA A 40 13.49 20.47 19.89
N ALA A 41 12.35 21.03 20.31
CA ALA A 41 11.02 20.49 20.06
C ALA A 41 10.51 20.65 18.60
N ALA A 42 11.11 21.57 17.84
CA ALA A 42 10.78 21.86 16.45
C ALA A 42 11.66 21.09 15.45
N VAL A 43 12.70 20.37 15.93
CA VAL A 43 13.47 19.42 15.11
C VAL A 43 12.66 18.14 14.92
N LYS A 44 12.02 18.05 13.75
CA LYS A 44 11.14 16.94 13.37
C LYS A 44 11.93 15.89 12.61
N THR A 45 12.19 14.76 13.26
CA THR A 45 13.00 13.65 12.71
C THR A 45 12.10 12.58 12.14
N SER A 46 12.47 12.00 11.00
CA SER A 46 11.81 10.82 10.44
C SER A 46 12.61 9.56 10.73
N TRP A 47 11.94 8.48 11.16
CA TRP A 47 12.55 7.20 11.53
C TRP A 47 12.00 6.06 10.68
N TYR A 48 12.85 5.10 10.34
CA TYR A 48 12.47 3.93 9.57
C TYR A 48 13.11 2.68 10.15
N GLN A 49 12.41 1.56 10.01
CA GLN A 49 12.88 0.25 10.41
C GLN A 49 12.59 -0.75 9.31
N TYR A 50 13.49 -1.71 9.14
CA TYR A 50 13.40 -2.74 8.12
C TYR A 50 13.63 -4.12 8.75
N ASP A 51 13.05 -5.15 8.14
CA ASP A 51 13.43 -6.53 8.40
C ASP A 51 14.74 -6.89 7.67
N ASP A 52 15.20 -8.13 7.85
CA ASP A 52 16.45 -8.63 7.24
C ASP A 52 16.36 -8.76 5.72
N LEU A 53 15.14 -8.83 5.17
CA LEU A 53 14.89 -8.93 3.73
C LEU A 53 14.80 -7.56 3.04
N GLY A 54 14.81 -6.46 3.81
CA GLY A 54 14.68 -5.10 3.26
C GLY A 54 13.28 -4.54 3.27
N ASN A 55 12.29 -5.28 3.77
CA ASN A 55 10.94 -4.75 3.86
C ASN A 55 10.85 -3.78 5.05
N ARG A 56 10.26 -2.62 4.81
CA ARG A 56 10.02 -1.65 5.88
C ARG A 56 8.97 -2.20 6.84
N ILE A 57 9.25 -2.21 8.14
CA ILE A 57 8.31 -2.66 9.19
C ILE A 57 7.71 -1.49 9.99
N SER A 58 8.39 -0.33 10.00
CA SER A 58 7.91 0.87 10.66
C SER A 58 8.39 2.13 9.96
N ALA A 59 7.56 3.17 9.95
CA ALA A 59 7.91 4.52 9.51
C ALA A 59 7.30 5.55 10.46
N VAL A 60 8.10 6.52 10.87
CA VAL A 60 7.65 7.74 11.55
C VAL A 60 8.04 8.89 10.64
N ASP A 61 7.07 9.56 10.03
CA ASP A 61 7.35 10.80 9.30
C ASP A 61 7.49 11.95 10.30
N ARG A 62 8.21 13.00 9.89
CA ARG A 62 8.57 14.18 10.69
C ARG A 62 7.46 14.74 11.63
N ASP A 63 6.19 14.67 11.25
CA ASP A 63 5.06 15.22 12.00
C ASP A 63 3.90 14.22 12.18
N LYS A 64 4.16 12.92 12.06
CA LYS A 64 3.11 11.89 12.10
C LYS A 64 3.40 10.83 13.15
N SER A 65 2.33 10.15 13.56
CA SER A 65 2.43 8.92 14.32
C SER A 65 3.12 7.82 13.52
N ALA A 66 3.69 6.84 14.23
CA ALA A 66 4.27 5.67 13.62
C ALA A 66 3.23 4.91 12.78
N VAL A 67 3.66 4.50 11.59
CA VAL A 67 2.91 3.62 10.68
C VAL A 67 3.61 2.27 10.67
N GLY A 68 2.87 1.23 11.06
CA GLY A 68 3.33 -0.15 11.01
C GLY A 68 3.07 -0.80 9.66
N TYR A 69 3.97 -1.70 9.27
CA TYR A 69 3.90 -2.50 8.06
C TYR A 69 4.16 -3.96 8.42
N ALA A 70 3.47 -4.90 7.77
CA ALA A 70 3.74 -6.32 7.87
C ALA A 70 3.81 -6.94 6.48
N HIS A 71 4.62 -7.99 6.35
CA HIS A 71 4.84 -8.72 5.11
C HIS A 71 4.72 -10.22 5.38
N ASP A 72 4.33 -10.98 4.36
CA ASP A 72 4.37 -12.44 4.40
C ASP A 72 5.76 -12.98 3.98
N LEU A 73 5.90 -14.31 4.01
CA LEU A 73 7.14 -15.01 3.64
C LEU A 73 7.50 -14.87 2.16
N GLN A 74 6.58 -14.38 1.32
CA GLN A 74 6.82 -14.07 -0.09
C GLN A 74 7.15 -12.59 -0.30
N ASN A 75 7.44 -11.84 0.78
CA ASN A 75 7.70 -10.39 0.78
C ASN A 75 6.52 -9.55 0.25
N ARG A 76 5.29 -10.03 0.34
CA ARG A 76 4.09 -9.26 -0.03
C ARG A 76 3.57 -8.54 1.20
N MET A 77 3.18 -7.27 1.06
CA MET A 77 2.67 -6.46 2.17
C MET A 77 1.28 -6.96 2.61
N THR A 78 1.17 -7.41 3.84
CA THR A 78 -0.09 -7.91 4.44
C THR A 78 -0.73 -6.90 5.36
N THR A 79 0.01 -5.89 5.82
CA THR A 79 -0.54 -4.82 6.65
C THR A 79 0.14 -3.49 6.37
N HIS A 80 -0.66 -2.42 6.32
CA HIS A 80 -0.19 -1.03 6.23
C HIS A 80 -1.12 -0.13 7.04
N ALA A 81 -0.59 0.57 8.04
CA ALA A 81 -1.35 1.51 8.86
C ALA A 81 -2.63 0.88 9.50
N GLY A 82 -2.56 -0.40 9.87
CA GLY A 82 -3.69 -1.16 10.42
C GLY A 82 -4.67 -1.73 9.38
N GLN A 83 -4.53 -1.36 8.10
CA GLN A 83 -5.25 -2.00 7.00
C GLN A 83 -4.60 -3.34 6.68
N THR A 84 -5.39 -4.38 6.45
CA THR A 84 -4.88 -5.72 6.11
C THR A 84 -5.18 -6.11 4.67
N GLN A 85 -4.32 -6.97 4.12
CA GLN A 85 -4.38 -7.46 2.74
C GLN A 85 -4.12 -8.97 2.73
N ASN A 86 -4.92 -9.72 1.96
CA ASN A 86 -4.69 -11.14 1.73
C ASN A 86 -4.45 -11.40 0.25
N TYR A 87 -3.69 -12.47 -0.02
CA TYR A 87 -3.35 -12.88 -1.36
C TYR A 87 -3.63 -14.37 -1.56
N ASP A 88 -3.93 -14.76 -2.80
CA ASP A 88 -3.92 -16.17 -3.18
C ASP A 88 -2.50 -16.71 -3.44
N LEU A 89 -2.42 -17.98 -3.84
CA LEU A 89 -1.16 -18.66 -4.17
C LEU A 89 -0.48 -18.10 -5.43
N ALA A 90 -1.24 -17.44 -6.31
CA ALA A 90 -0.71 -16.80 -7.52
C ALA A 90 -0.20 -15.37 -7.25
N GLY A 91 -0.37 -14.84 -6.03
CA GLY A 91 0.06 -13.48 -5.69
C GLY A 91 -0.99 -12.40 -5.91
N ARG A 92 -2.22 -12.78 -6.22
CA ARG A 92 -3.31 -11.83 -6.50
C ARG A 92 -4.00 -11.44 -5.20
N LEU A 93 -4.31 -10.16 -5.05
CA LEU A 93 -4.97 -9.60 -3.87
C LEU A 93 -6.40 -10.13 -3.80
N THR A 94 -6.80 -10.83 -2.73
CA THR A 94 -8.13 -11.43 -2.60
C THR A 94 -9.01 -10.73 -1.58
N LEU A 95 -8.40 -10.02 -0.62
CA LEU A 95 -9.12 -9.28 0.41
C LEU A 95 -8.34 -8.02 0.79
N THR A 96 -9.06 -6.93 1.00
CA THR A 96 -8.60 -5.82 1.83
C THR A 96 -9.57 -5.59 2.97
N TYR A 97 -9.06 -5.20 4.13
CA TYR A 97 -9.88 -4.80 5.26
C TYR A 97 -9.32 -3.54 5.91
N SER A 98 -10.22 -2.63 6.24
CA SER A 98 -9.94 -1.36 6.87
C SER A 98 -10.73 -1.20 8.15
N PRO A 99 -10.13 -1.43 9.34
CA PRO A 99 -10.83 -1.30 10.61
C PRO A 99 -11.35 0.12 10.85
N SER A 100 -10.57 1.15 10.52
CA SER A 100 -10.93 2.56 10.75
C SER A 100 -12.14 3.02 9.94
N ALA A 101 -12.32 2.44 8.75
CA ALA A 101 -13.47 2.70 7.88
C ALA A 101 -14.58 1.66 8.04
N ASN A 102 -14.36 0.61 8.85
CA ASN A 102 -15.21 -0.58 8.92
C ASN A 102 -15.60 -1.12 7.53
N ALA A 103 -14.62 -1.21 6.62
CA ALA A 103 -14.82 -1.57 5.23
C ALA A 103 -13.94 -2.74 4.83
N SER A 104 -14.46 -3.66 4.00
CA SER A 104 -13.68 -4.73 3.38
C SER A 104 -14.03 -4.85 1.90
N TYR A 105 -13.06 -5.24 1.09
CA TYR A 105 -13.26 -5.56 -0.32
C TYR A 105 -12.69 -6.92 -0.66
N GLN A 106 -13.49 -7.79 -1.28
CA GLN A 106 -13.06 -9.06 -1.84
C GLN A 106 -12.86 -8.93 -3.34
N TYR A 107 -11.91 -9.66 -3.90
CA TYR A 107 -11.56 -9.59 -5.32
C TYR A 107 -11.54 -10.99 -5.93
N GLU A 108 -12.17 -11.13 -7.09
CA GLU A 108 -12.20 -12.38 -7.86
C GLU A 108 -11.51 -12.21 -9.21
N TYR A 109 -10.89 -13.29 -9.68
CA TYR A 109 -10.12 -13.31 -10.91
C TYR A 109 -10.50 -14.52 -11.75
N ASP A 110 -10.34 -14.42 -13.06
CA ASP A 110 -10.40 -15.58 -13.94
C ASP A 110 -9.06 -16.34 -14.00
N HIS A 111 -9.01 -17.37 -14.83
CA HIS A 111 -7.84 -18.23 -15.04
C HIS A 111 -6.71 -17.55 -15.83
N LEU A 112 -6.94 -16.34 -16.35
CA LEU A 112 -5.96 -15.51 -17.05
C LEU A 112 -5.48 -14.34 -16.17
N ASP A 113 -5.71 -14.42 -14.86
CA ASP A 113 -5.34 -13.42 -13.85
C ASP A 113 -6.00 -12.04 -14.04
N ARG A 114 -7.15 -12.00 -14.71
CA ARG A 114 -7.92 -10.77 -14.91
C ARG A 114 -8.97 -10.63 -13.82
N LEU A 115 -9.10 -9.44 -13.23
CA LEU A 115 -10.09 -9.13 -12.20
C LEU A 115 -11.50 -9.21 -12.80
N THR A 116 -12.37 -10.04 -12.25
CA THR A 116 -13.74 -10.26 -12.75
C THR A 116 -14.81 -9.69 -11.83
N ALA A 117 -14.54 -9.56 -10.54
CA ALA A 117 -15.46 -8.97 -9.58
C ALA A 117 -14.76 -8.35 -8.37
N VAL A 118 -15.44 -7.38 -7.76
CA VAL A 118 -15.12 -6.83 -6.43
C VAL A 118 -16.40 -6.89 -5.59
N TYR A 119 -16.29 -7.20 -4.31
CA TYR A 119 -17.44 -7.21 -3.37
C TYR A 119 -17.09 -6.39 -2.14
N ASP A 120 -18.03 -5.58 -1.64
CA ASP A 120 -17.86 -4.90 -0.35
C ASP A 120 -18.38 -5.74 0.84
N ALA A 121 -18.18 -5.22 2.06
CA ALA A 121 -18.55 -5.87 3.32
C ALA A 121 -20.05 -6.18 3.48
N THR A 122 -20.94 -5.52 2.73
CA THR A 122 -22.40 -5.66 2.89
C THR A 122 -22.99 -6.78 2.03
N GLY A 123 -22.17 -7.41 1.17
CA GLY A 123 -22.58 -8.46 0.24
C GLY A 123 -23.49 -7.96 -0.89
N VAL A 124 -23.91 -6.70 -0.83
CA VAL A 124 -24.74 -5.99 -1.80
C VAL A 124 -23.95 -4.76 -2.22
N THR A 125 -24.14 -4.29 -3.46
CA THR A 125 -23.69 -2.95 -3.89
C THR A 125 -22.19 -2.72 -4.11
N ARG A 126 -21.59 -3.52 -5.00
CA ARG A 126 -20.67 -3.09 -6.09
C ARG A 126 -20.02 -4.30 -6.75
N LYS A 127 -20.83 -5.21 -7.33
CA LYS A 127 -20.25 -6.16 -8.29
C LYS A 127 -19.80 -5.34 -9.50
N ALA A 128 -18.58 -4.81 -9.46
CA ALA A 128 -17.88 -4.28 -10.61
C ALA A 128 -17.50 -5.50 -11.45
N ALA A 129 -18.43 -5.95 -12.29
CA ALA A 129 -18.19 -7.07 -13.17
C ALA A 129 -17.43 -6.56 -14.39
N PHE A 130 -16.31 -7.21 -14.70
CA PHE A 130 -15.51 -6.88 -15.87
C PHE A 130 -15.58 -8.02 -16.86
N THR A 131 -15.90 -7.70 -18.11
CA THR A 131 -15.76 -8.65 -19.22
C THR A 131 -14.66 -8.18 -20.16
N TYR A 132 -14.03 -9.16 -20.79
CA TYR A 132 -12.86 -8.96 -21.62
C TYR A 132 -13.05 -9.64 -22.96
N ASP A 133 -12.56 -9.02 -24.03
CA ASP A 133 -12.50 -9.65 -25.34
C ASP A 133 -11.37 -10.70 -25.43
N ALA A 134 -11.28 -11.38 -26.57
CA ALA A 134 -10.25 -12.38 -26.85
C ALA A 134 -8.82 -11.80 -26.87
N LEU A 135 -8.67 -10.48 -26.99
CA LEU A 135 -7.39 -9.78 -26.93
C LEU A 135 -7.05 -9.31 -25.50
N GLY A 136 -7.90 -9.61 -24.51
CA GLY A 136 -7.70 -9.24 -23.12
C GLY A 136 -8.06 -7.79 -22.80
N ARG A 137 -8.73 -7.07 -23.72
CA ARG A 137 -9.18 -5.70 -23.48
C ARG A 137 -10.49 -5.73 -22.72
N ARG A 138 -10.61 -4.86 -21.71
CA ARG A 138 -11.85 -4.71 -20.94
C ARG A 138 -12.91 -4.06 -21.82
N VAL A 139 -14.05 -4.73 -22.01
CA VAL A 139 -15.13 -4.28 -22.89
C VAL A 139 -16.41 -3.89 -22.16
N GLU A 140 -16.56 -4.33 -20.91
CA GLU A 140 -17.73 -4.02 -20.08
C GLU A 140 -17.32 -3.76 -18.64
N HIS A 141 -18.02 -2.84 -18.01
CA HIS A 141 -18.03 -2.62 -16.58
C HIS A 141 -19.48 -2.46 -16.13
N VAL A 142 -19.96 -3.41 -15.36
CA VAL A 142 -21.29 -3.31 -14.72
C VAL A 142 -21.08 -2.89 -13.29
N ASN A 143 -21.72 -1.80 -12.86
CA ASN A 143 -21.83 -1.44 -11.44
C ASN A 143 -23.24 -1.74 -10.94
N ASP A 144 -23.40 -2.82 -10.18
CA ASP A 144 -24.70 -3.11 -9.56
C ASP A 144 -24.84 -2.40 -8.22
N VAL A 145 -25.14 -1.10 -8.25
CA VAL A 145 -25.57 -0.33 -7.08
C VAL A 145 -26.98 0.16 -7.34
N LEU A 146 -28.01 -0.64 -6.99
CA LEU A 146 -29.43 -0.21 -6.91
C LEU A 146 -29.93 0.69 -8.08
N GLY A 147 -29.38 0.50 -9.28
CA GLY A 147 -29.54 1.43 -10.41
C GLY A 147 -28.47 1.24 -11.49
N ARG A 148 -28.29 -0.01 -11.96
CA ARG A 148 -27.28 -0.47 -12.93
C ARG A 148 -26.82 0.62 -13.92
N THR A 149 -25.54 0.99 -13.83
CA THR A 149 -24.83 1.63 -14.93
C THR A 149 -23.97 0.57 -15.60
N THR A 150 -24.22 0.31 -16.88
CA THR A 150 -23.36 -0.52 -17.73
C THR A 150 -22.57 0.43 -18.63
N ASP A 151 -21.27 0.53 -18.37
CA ASP A 151 -20.36 1.24 -19.25
C ASP A 151 -19.70 0.24 -20.20
N TYR A 152 -19.86 0.46 -21.51
CA TYR A 152 -19.13 -0.29 -22.53
C TYR A 152 -17.90 0.50 -22.94
N TYR A 153 -16.76 -0.18 -23.05
CA TYR A 153 -15.52 0.42 -23.48
C TYR A 153 -15.07 -0.24 -24.80
N PHE A 154 -14.88 0.54 -25.85
CA PHE A 154 -14.24 0.07 -27.08
C PHE A 154 -13.25 1.13 -27.57
N ASP A 155 -12.01 0.72 -27.80
CA ASP A 155 -10.94 1.55 -28.39
C ASP A 155 -10.72 2.92 -27.73
N GLY A 156 -10.43 2.92 -26.42
CA GLY A 156 -9.97 4.13 -25.71
C GLY A 156 -11.06 5.14 -25.34
N GLY A 157 -12.34 4.80 -25.53
CA GLY A 157 -13.47 5.65 -25.13
C GLY A 157 -14.64 4.87 -24.52
N LEU A 158 -15.41 5.57 -23.68
CA LEU A 158 -16.75 5.16 -23.24
C LEU A 158 -17.70 5.17 -24.45
N LEU A 159 -18.39 4.07 -24.71
CA LEU A 159 -19.56 4.10 -25.56
C LEU A 159 -20.73 4.69 -24.77
N PRO A 160 -21.55 5.57 -25.38
CA PRO A 160 -22.78 6.01 -24.74
C PRO A 160 -23.69 4.80 -24.49
N SER A 161 -24.37 4.81 -23.34
CA SER A 161 -25.38 3.80 -22.98
C SER A 161 -26.46 3.70 -24.08
N PRO A 162 -26.98 2.49 -24.40
CA PRO A 162 -28.05 2.30 -25.37
C PRO A 162 -29.39 2.94 -24.94
#